data_AF-A0A7C0WX27-F1
#
_entry.id   AF-A0A7C0WX27-F1
#
_cell.length_a   1.000
_cell.length_b   1.000
_cell.length_c   1.000
_cell.angle_alpha   90.00
_cell.angle_beta   90.00
_cell.angle_gamma   90.00
#
_symmetry.space_group_name_H-M   'P 1'
#
loop_
_entity.id
_entity.type
_entity.pdbx_description
1 polymer ?
#
loop_
_entity_poly.entity_id
_entity_poly.type
_entity_poly.pdbx_seq_one_letter_code
_entity_poly.pdbx_strand_id
1 'polypeptide(L)' 'MARISGVDLPRNKHMDRALTSIFGIGLSSAREILDKVDLPYQ' A
#
# COMPACT_ATOMS: atom_id res chain seq x y z
N MET A 1 -1.65 -10.27 8.88
CA MET A 1 -1.50 -10.28 7.42
C MET A 1 -2.68 -9.47 6.91
N ALA A 2 -2.44 -8.30 6.34
CA ALA A 2 -3.52 -7.50 5.78
C ALA A 2 -3.80 -8.05 4.38
N ARG A 3 -5.04 -8.47 4.13
CA ARG A 3 -5.48 -8.92 2.81
C ARG A 3 -6.33 -7.81 2.20
N ILE A 4 -5.87 -7.23 1.10
CA ILE A 4 -6.57 -6.17 0.38
C ILE A 4 -6.82 -6.65 -1.05
N SER A 5 -8.09 -6.64 -1.48
CA SER A 5 -8.50 -7.10 -2.82
C SER A 5 -8.03 -8.52 -3.18
N GLY A 6 -7.89 -9.41 -2.19
CA GLY A 6 -7.40 -10.78 -2.40
C GLY A 6 -5.87 -10.92 -2.46
N VAL A 7 -5.12 -9.82 -2.31
CA VAL A 7 -3.65 -9.82 -2.24
C VAL A 7 -3.21 -9.70 -0.79
N ASP A 8 -2.27 -10.54 -0.38
CA ASP A 8 -1.66 -10.48 0.94
C ASP A 8 -0.52 -9.46 0.96
N LEU A 9 -0.67 -8.40 1.74
CA LEU A 9 0.36 -7.37 1.85
C LEU A 9 1.57 -7.90 2.65
N PRO A 10 2.80 -7.61 2.18
CA PRO A 10 4.03 -7.97 2.88
C PRO A 10 4.11 -7.27 4.25
N ARG A 11 4.50 -8.02 5.29
CA ARG A 11 4.42 -7.58 6.70
C ARG A 11 5.57 -6.68 7.16
N ASN A 12 6.71 -6.70 6.46
CA ASN A 12 7.92 -5.96 6.78
C ASN A 12 8.35 -5.09 5.60
N LYS A 13 7.42 -4.31 5.06
CA LYS A 13 7.70 -3.34 4.00
C LYS A 13 6.96 -2.04 4.29
N HIS A 14 7.56 -0.95 3.84
CA HIS A 14 6.93 0.35 3.78
C HIS A 14 5.57 0.29 3.12
N MET A 15 4.57 0.95 3.71
CA MET A 15 3.19 0.84 3.27
C MET A 15 2.99 1.32 1.83
N ASP A 16 3.75 2.33 1.40
CA ASP A 16 3.75 2.81 0.01
C ASP A 16 4.22 1.71 -0.97
N ARG A 17 5.24 0.91 -0.60
CA ARG A 17 5.71 -0.25 -1.38
C ARG A 17 4.78 -1.46 -1.23
N ALA A 18 4.21 -1.67 -0.05
CA ALA A 18 3.30 -2.79 0.20
C ALA A 18 2.05 -2.68 -0.67
N LEU A 19 1.49 -1.48 -0.80
CA LEU A 19 0.35 -1.21 -1.67
C LEU A 19 0.65 -1.46 -3.16
N THR A 20 1.90 -1.28 -3.61
CA THR A 20 2.27 -1.61 -5.02
C THR A 20 2.24 -3.10 -5.36
N SER A 21 2.05 -3.98 -4.38
CA SER A 21 1.80 -5.40 -4.64
C SER A 21 0.39 -5.66 -5.20
N ILE A 22 -0.52 -4.68 -5.10
CA ILE A 22 -1.86 -4.74 -5.65
C ILE A 22 -1.82 -4.30 -7.12
N PHE A 23 -2.35 -5.14 -8.01
CA PHE A 23 -2.42 -4.84 -9.43
C PHE A 23 -3.15 -3.51 -9.68
N GLY A 24 -2.54 -2.63 -10.47
CA GLY A 24 -3.07 -1.30 -10.78
C GLY A 24 -2.72 -0.20 -9.77
N ILE A 25 -2.06 -0.52 -8.64
CA ILE A 25 -1.57 0.50 -7.70
C ILE A 25 -0.07 0.71 -7.91
N GLY A 26 0.30 1.86 -8.47
CA GLY A 26 1.69 2.31 -8.56
C GLY A 26 2.13 3.10 -7.32
N LEU A 27 3.41 3.49 -7.26
CA LEU A 27 3.95 4.25 -6.12
C LEU A 27 3.22 5.58 -5.89
N SER A 28 2.93 6.31 -6.96
CA SER A 28 2.24 7.61 -6.85
C SER A 28 0.83 7.44 -6.28
N SER A 29 0.08 6.46 -6.79
CA SER A 29 -1.26 6.13 -6.29
C SER A 29 -1.22 5.61 -4.86
N ALA A 30 -0.21 4.81 -4.49
CA ALA A 30 -0.04 4.31 -3.12
C ALA A 30 0.17 5.47 -2.13
N ARG A 31 1.00 6.47 -2.48
CA ARG A 31 1.21 7.65 -1.65
C ARG A 31 -0.04 8.52 -1.56
N GLU A 32 -0.73 8.74 -2.68
CA GLU A 32 -1.99 9.48 -2.69
C GLU A 32 -3.05 8.82 -1.80
N ILE A 33 -3.13 7.47 -1.81
CA ILE A 33 -4.02 6.72 -0.92
C ILE A 33 -3.63 6.96 0.54
N LEU A 34 -2.35 6.86 0.88
CA LEU A 34 -1.85 7.05 2.25
C LEU A 34 -2.04 8.49 2.74
N ASP A 35 -1.82 9.49 1.87
CA ASP A 35 -2.06 10.91 2.16
C ASP A 35 -3.54 11.17 2.44
N LYS A 36 -4.44 10.57 1.65
CA LYS A 36 -5.90 10.71 1.84
C LYS A 36 -6.38 10.16 3.18
N VAL A 37 -5.66 9.20 3.76
CA VAL A 37 -6.01 8.59 5.05
C VAL A 37 -5.10 9.03 6.18
N ASP A 38 -4.25 10.05 5.94
CA ASP A 38 -3.29 10.60 6.91
C ASP A 38 -2.39 9.52 7.56
N LEU A 39 -1.96 8.54 6.74
CA LEU A 39 -1.07 7.48 7.18
C LEU A 39 0.38 7.72 6.70
N PRO A 40 1.38 7.40 7.53
CA PRO A 40 2.76 7.50 7.12
C PRO A 40 3.09 6.46 6.04
N TYR A 41 4.06 6.79 5.17
CA TYR A 41 4.51 5.88 4.11
C TYR A 41 5.32 4.68 4.61
N GLN A 42 5.65 4.65 5.90
CA GLN A 42 6.62 3.72 6.49
C GLN A 42 6.16 2.28 6.61
#